data_AF-A0A3A8AXW6-F1
#
_entry.id   AF-A0A3A8AXW6-F1
#
_cell.length_a   1.000
_cell.length_b   1.000
_cell.length_c   1.000
_cell.angle_alpha   90.00
_cell.angle_beta   90.00
_cell.angle_gamma   90.00
#
_symmetry.space_group_name_H-M   'P 1'
#
loop_
_entity.id
_entity.type
_entity.pdbx_description
1 polymer ?
#
loop_
_entity_poly.entity_id
_entity_poly.type
_entity_poly.pdbx_seq_one_letter_code
_entity_poly.pdbx_strand_id
1 'polypeptide(L)'
;MALMLAVPAQAVDSARLDAFLEVARAQGCVIHDLDATLREEGFADRAEVNAIVGKLEAQRKASRLGPALLVRSDACRRGDGPTGRERLLAVLGQAEDCAQPLDRLYHKVEAHGLTRAQADLLRAEMEGRGELVAGDDGATLRLAAAQCADARQLAASITPHPEQAFLAFIASHGCRMGRRDHDGAVAEAGLDPAATDIVIEKLVSQGQAIYYGPDESLIVFEEHCK
;
A
#
# COMPACT_ATOMS: atom_id res chain seq x y z
N MET A 1 -41.18 21.84 26.73
CA MET A 1 -40.32 20.68 26.39
C MET A 1 -40.37 20.49 24.88
N ALA A 2 -39.35 20.96 24.17
CA ALA A 2 -39.23 20.71 22.74
C ALA A 2 -38.65 19.31 22.54
N LEU A 3 -39.44 18.40 21.98
CA LEU A 3 -38.96 17.12 21.47
C LEU A 3 -37.99 17.42 20.33
N MET A 4 -36.69 17.19 20.55
CA MET A 4 -35.73 17.08 19.46
C MET A 4 -36.06 15.80 18.70
N LEU A 5 -36.70 15.95 17.54
CA LEU A 5 -36.81 14.88 16.55
C LEU A 5 -35.41 14.60 16.01
N ALA A 6 -34.80 13.51 16.49
CA ALA A 6 -33.61 12.94 15.87
C ALA A 6 -33.99 12.52 14.44
N VAL A 7 -33.52 13.29 13.46
CA VAL A 7 -33.62 12.93 12.04
C VAL A 7 -32.87 11.59 11.89
N PRO A 8 -33.48 10.53 11.34
CA PRO A 8 -32.76 9.29 11.13
C PRO A 8 -31.61 9.58 10.17
N ALA A 9 -30.38 9.30 10.60
CA ALA A 9 -29.21 9.31 9.74
C ALA A 9 -29.53 8.36 8.58
N GLN A 10 -29.79 8.92 7.39
CA GLN A 10 -29.99 8.13 6.18
C GLN A 10 -28.79 7.20 6.07
N ALA A 11 -29.06 5.90 6.09
CA ALA A 11 -28.03 4.89 5.96
C ALA A 11 -27.40 5.09 4.58
N VAL A 12 -26.21 5.69 4.57
CA VAL A 12 -25.44 5.88 3.36
C VAL A 12 -25.19 4.49 2.77
N ASP A 13 -25.79 4.26 1.60
CA ASP A 13 -25.64 3.04 0.83
C ASP A 13 -24.16 2.77 0.54
N SER A 14 -23.72 1.53 0.78
CA SER A 14 -22.30 1.16 0.64
C SER A 14 -21.83 1.26 -0.80
N ALA A 15 -22.66 0.90 -1.79
CA ALA A 15 -22.29 1.00 -3.19
C ALA A 15 -22.15 2.47 -3.63
N ARG A 16 -22.99 3.36 -3.10
CA ARG A 16 -22.88 4.82 -3.35
C ARG A 16 -21.67 5.44 -2.68
N LEU A 17 -21.32 5.01 -1.46
CA LEU A 17 -20.07 5.42 -0.80
C LEU A 17 -18.84 4.97 -1.60
N ASP A 18 -18.84 3.74 -2.09
CA ASP A 18 -17.72 3.22 -2.89
C ASP A 18 -17.56 3.99 -4.21
N ALA A 19 -18.67 4.23 -4.91
CA ALA A 19 -18.67 5.07 -6.11
C ALA A 19 -18.17 6.50 -5.84
N PHE A 20 -18.48 7.08 -4.68
CA PHE A 20 -17.98 8.39 -4.30
C PHE A 20 -16.45 8.37 -4.10
N LEU A 21 -15.94 7.33 -3.44
CA LEU A 21 -14.51 7.18 -3.23
C LEU A 21 -13.77 6.89 -4.55
N GLU A 22 -14.41 6.26 -5.53
CA GLU A 22 -13.87 6.14 -6.90
C GLU A 22 -13.69 7.50 -7.58
N VAL A 23 -14.66 8.40 -7.44
CA VAL A 23 -14.52 9.78 -7.93
C VAL A 23 -13.38 10.49 -7.23
N ALA A 24 -13.28 10.37 -5.90
CA ALA A 24 -12.18 10.96 -5.14
C ALA A 24 -10.81 10.41 -5.59
N ARG A 25 -10.72 9.12 -5.90
CA ARG A 25 -9.51 8.45 -6.43
C ARG A 25 -9.13 8.97 -7.81
N ALA A 26 -10.10 9.10 -8.71
CA ALA A 26 -9.86 9.63 -10.06
C ALA A 26 -9.28 11.06 -10.00
N GLN A 27 -9.60 11.81 -8.94
CA GLN A 27 -9.08 13.15 -8.67
C GLN A 27 -7.82 13.16 -7.77
N GLY A 28 -7.17 12.03 -7.54
CA GLY A 28 -5.94 11.97 -6.75
C GLY A 28 -6.15 12.18 -5.24
N CYS A 29 -7.30 11.78 -4.70
CA CYS A 29 -7.70 11.91 -3.29
C CYS A 29 -7.98 13.33 -2.80
N VAL A 30 -7.96 14.30 -3.71
CA VAL A 30 -8.34 15.68 -3.45
C VAL A 30 -9.37 16.09 -4.50
N ILE A 31 -10.62 16.26 -4.11
CA ILE A 31 -11.63 16.82 -5.00
C ILE A 31 -11.58 18.33 -4.84
N HIS A 32 -11.12 19.07 -5.85
CA HIS A 32 -10.92 20.53 -5.76
C HIS A 32 -12.24 21.32 -5.78
N ASP A 33 -13.21 20.89 -6.59
CA ASP A 33 -14.56 21.45 -6.64
C ASP A 33 -15.56 20.32 -6.41
N LEU A 34 -15.87 20.09 -5.13
CA LEU A 34 -16.71 18.98 -4.69
C LEU A 34 -18.07 18.99 -5.39
N ASP A 35 -18.72 20.14 -5.45
CA ASP A 35 -20.09 20.25 -5.97
C ASP A 35 -20.13 20.13 -7.50
N ALA A 36 -19.11 20.60 -8.23
CA ALA A 36 -19.05 20.46 -9.68
C ALA A 36 -18.66 19.03 -10.11
N THR A 37 -17.57 18.50 -9.56
CA THR A 37 -17.06 17.16 -9.90
C THR A 37 -18.09 16.08 -9.59
N LEU A 38 -18.76 16.15 -8.44
CA LEU A 38 -19.76 15.14 -8.08
C LEU A 38 -21.00 15.18 -8.98
N ARG A 39 -21.42 16.36 -9.45
CA ARG A 39 -22.54 16.46 -10.39
C ARG A 39 -22.22 15.84 -11.74
N GLU A 40 -21.00 16.04 -12.25
CA GLU A 40 -20.52 15.43 -13.50
C GLU A 40 -20.46 13.90 -13.39
N GLU A 41 -20.13 13.39 -12.21
CA GLU A 41 -20.01 11.95 -11.91
C GLU A 41 -21.32 11.30 -11.43
N GLY A 42 -22.46 11.99 -11.59
CA GLY A 42 -23.80 11.42 -11.32
C GLY A 42 -24.26 11.47 -9.85
N PHE A 43 -23.62 12.27 -9.00
CA PHE A 43 -24.07 12.61 -7.66
C PHE A 43 -24.84 13.94 -7.67
N ALA A 44 -26.03 13.94 -8.28
CA ALA A 44 -26.88 15.12 -8.39
C ALA A 44 -27.67 15.44 -7.11
N ASP A 45 -27.85 14.47 -6.21
CA ASP A 45 -28.57 14.67 -4.95
C ASP A 45 -27.65 15.23 -3.85
N ARG A 46 -27.93 16.48 -3.45
CA ARG A 46 -27.16 17.19 -2.43
C ARG A 46 -27.35 16.60 -1.03
N ALA A 47 -28.50 15.98 -0.74
CA ALA A 47 -28.73 15.32 0.55
C ALA A 47 -27.86 14.07 0.68
N GLU A 48 -27.78 13.27 -0.40
CA GLU A 48 -26.92 12.10 -0.48
C GLU A 48 -25.44 12.47 -0.31
N VAL A 49 -24.94 13.46 -1.07
CA VAL A 49 -23.54 13.91 -0.98
C VAL A 49 -23.21 14.37 0.44
N ASN A 50 -24.09 15.14 1.07
CA ASN A 50 -23.87 15.58 2.45
C ASN A 50 -23.87 14.44 3.45
N ALA A 51 -24.70 13.41 3.26
CA ALA A 51 -24.71 12.22 4.10
C ALA A 51 -23.40 11.42 3.95
N ILE A 52 -22.92 11.23 2.72
CA ILE A 52 -21.64 10.55 2.42
C ILE A 52 -20.46 11.29 3.05
N VAL A 53 -20.35 12.60 2.78
CA VAL A 53 -19.24 13.41 3.29
C VAL A 53 -19.30 13.49 4.81
N GLY A 54 -20.49 13.70 5.40
CA GLY A 54 -20.66 13.73 6.85
C GLY A 54 -20.24 12.41 7.52
N LYS A 55 -20.53 11.26 6.89
CA LYS A 55 -20.07 9.94 7.36
C LYS A 55 -18.54 9.83 7.32
N LEU A 56 -17.90 10.29 6.25
CA LEU A 56 -16.43 10.28 6.13
C LEU A 56 -15.75 11.23 7.11
N GLU A 57 -16.31 12.43 7.34
CA GLU A 57 -15.80 13.39 8.32
C GLU A 57 -15.95 12.86 9.75
N ALA A 58 -17.09 12.26 10.10
CA ALA A 58 -17.32 11.64 11.41
C ALA A 58 -16.33 10.48 11.70
N GLN A 59 -15.95 9.74 10.65
CA GLN A 59 -14.94 8.68 10.74
C GLN A 59 -13.49 9.21 10.66
N ARG A 60 -13.29 10.53 10.60
CA ARG A 60 -11.98 11.16 10.39
C ARG A 60 -11.25 10.64 9.16
N LYS A 61 -12.00 10.33 8.10
CA LYS A 61 -11.56 9.81 6.80
C LYS A 61 -11.59 10.87 5.70
N ALA A 62 -12.25 11.99 5.94
CA ALA A 62 -12.21 13.15 5.04
C ALA A 62 -12.18 14.46 5.83
N SER A 63 -11.81 15.54 5.16
CA SER A 63 -11.88 16.90 5.70
C SER A 63 -12.20 17.89 4.58
N ARG A 64 -13.22 18.72 4.78
CA ARG A 64 -13.51 19.85 3.88
C ARG A 64 -12.48 20.97 4.03
N LEU A 65 -12.06 21.48 2.89
CA LEU A 65 -11.17 22.63 2.75
C LEU A 65 -11.82 23.63 1.78
N GLY A 66 -12.83 24.35 2.26
CA GLY A 66 -13.64 25.24 1.42
C GLY A 66 -14.45 24.45 0.38
N PRO A 67 -14.32 24.75 -0.94
CA PRO A 67 -14.99 23.99 -1.99
C PRO A 67 -14.37 22.61 -2.22
N ALA A 68 -13.18 22.36 -1.65
CA ALA A 68 -12.46 21.13 -1.82
C ALA A 68 -12.77 20.11 -0.71
N LEU A 69 -12.62 18.83 -1.03
CA LEU A 69 -12.64 17.73 -0.08
C LEU A 69 -11.34 16.94 -0.18
N LEU A 70 -10.62 16.86 0.94
CA LEU A 70 -9.50 15.94 1.10
C LEU A 70 -10.04 14.62 1.64
N VAL A 71 -9.89 13.53 0.89
CA VAL A 71 -10.15 12.18 1.39
C VAL A 71 -8.82 11.58 1.81
N ARG A 72 -8.72 11.17 3.07
CA ARG A 72 -7.47 10.62 3.62
C ARG A 72 -7.10 9.32 2.93
N SER A 73 -5.80 9.07 2.83
CA SER A 73 -5.18 8.02 2.02
C SER A 73 -5.65 6.59 2.36
N ASP A 74 -6.11 6.38 3.59
CA ASP A 74 -6.70 5.13 4.06
C ASP A 74 -8.11 4.90 3.50
N ALA A 75 -8.93 5.95 3.41
CA ALA A 75 -10.29 5.91 2.88
C ALA A 75 -10.33 6.04 1.35
N CYS A 76 -9.40 6.77 0.77
CA CYS A 76 -9.28 6.98 -0.67
C CYS A 76 -8.72 5.76 -1.41
N ARG A 77 -8.62 4.58 -0.79
CA ARG A 77 -7.95 3.42 -1.37
C ARG A 77 -8.96 2.37 -1.84
N ARG A 78 -8.75 1.73 -3.00
CA ARG A 78 -9.63 0.63 -3.49
C ARG A 78 -9.44 -0.63 -2.64
N GLY A 79 -10.56 -1.19 -2.16
CA GLY A 79 -10.71 -2.61 -1.86
C GLY A 79 -10.49 -3.05 -0.41
N ASP A 80 -11.02 -4.24 -0.12
CA ASP A 80 -10.95 -5.03 1.12
C ASP A 80 -9.51 -5.52 1.45
N GLY A 81 -8.51 -5.00 0.74
CA GLY A 81 -7.11 -5.36 0.90
C GLY A 81 -6.46 -4.68 2.11
N PRO A 82 -5.32 -5.20 2.56
CA PRO A 82 -4.64 -4.71 3.76
C PRO A 82 -4.19 -3.25 3.61
N THR A 83 -4.43 -2.40 4.60
CA THR A 83 -4.02 -0.99 4.74
C THR A 83 -2.50 -0.83 4.60
N GLY A 84 -2.02 0.39 4.31
CA GLY A 84 -0.58 0.63 4.24
C GLY A 84 0.14 0.27 5.55
N ARG A 85 -0.50 0.55 6.69
CA ARG A 85 -0.02 0.13 8.01
C ARG A 85 -0.01 -1.40 8.14
N GLU A 86 -1.06 -2.11 7.74
CA GLU A 86 -1.10 -3.58 7.78
C GLU A 86 -0.03 -4.21 6.88
N ARG A 87 0.26 -3.62 5.72
CA ARG A 87 1.36 -4.06 4.86
C ARG A 87 2.73 -3.82 5.48
N LEU A 88 2.95 -2.66 6.12
CA LEU A 88 4.17 -2.40 6.87
C LEU A 88 4.32 -3.36 8.06
N LEU A 89 3.24 -3.64 8.78
CA LEU A 89 3.21 -4.64 9.86
C LEU A 89 3.50 -6.04 9.35
N ALA A 90 2.92 -6.44 8.21
CA ALA A 90 3.20 -7.72 7.57
C ALA A 90 4.69 -7.85 7.24
N VAL A 91 5.30 -6.83 6.65
CA VAL A 91 6.74 -6.81 6.36
C VAL A 91 7.58 -6.97 7.62
N LEU A 92 7.29 -6.19 8.67
CA LEU A 92 8.03 -6.29 9.93
C LEU A 92 7.83 -7.66 10.59
N GLY A 93 6.63 -8.22 10.51
CA GLY A 93 6.26 -9.55 11.00
C GLY A 93 6.88 -10.72 10.25
N GLN A 94 7.60 -10.51 9.15
CA GLN A 94 8.33 -11.58 8.45
C GLN A 94 9.56 -12.08 9.24
N ALA A 95 10.09 -11.28 10.18
CA ALA A 95 11.20 -11.71 11.04
C ALA A 95 10.71 -12.37 12.33
N GLU A 96 11.44 -13.38 12.80
CA GLU A 96 11.14 -14.10 14.04
C GLU A 96 11.16 -13.22 15.30
N ASP A 97 11.80 -12.05 15.29
CA ASP A 97 11.78 -11.09 16.39
C ASP A 97 11.07 -9.78 16.02
N CYS A 98 10.38 -9.77 14.87
CA CYS A 98 9.80 -8.60 14.24
C CYS A 98 10.75 -7.40 14.13
N ALA A 99 12.05 -7.67 13.98
CA ALA A 99 13.07 -6.66 13.71
C ALA A 99 13.51 -6.76 12.25
N GLN A 100 13.53 -5.62 11.57
CA GLN A 100 14.02 -5.52 10.20
C GLN A 100 15.13 -4.46 10.13
N PRO A 101 16.27 -4.78 9.51
CA PRO A 101 17.25 -3.79 9.09
C PRO A 101 16.60 -2.76 8.15
N LEU A 102 16.83 -1.46 8.37
CA LEU A 102 16.23 -0.39 7.58
C LEU A 102 16.62 -0.44 6.09
N ASP A 103 17.84 -0.86 5.78
CA ASP A 103 18.33 -1.04 4.41
C ASP A 103 17.52 -2.10 3.65
N ARG A 104 17.16 -3.21 4.31
CA ARG A 104 16.34 -4.28 3.73
C ARG A 104 14.85 -4.01 3.77
N LEU A 105 14.40 -3.24 4.76
CA LEU A 105 12.99 -2.92 4.97
C LEU A 105 12.38 -2.28 3.72
N TYR A 106 13.09 -1.33 3.09
CA TYR A 106 12.53 -0.57 1.96
C TYR A 106 12.26 -1.44 0.72
N HIS A 107 13.11 -2.42 0.45
CA HIS A 107 12.86 -3.39 -0.62
C HIS A 107 11.62 -4.24 -0.33
N LYS A 108 11.47 -4.66 0.93
CA LYS A 108 10.32 -5.48 1.35
C LYS A 108 9.02 -4.68 1.32
N VAL A 109 8.98 -3.43 1.76
CA VAL A 109 7.73 -2.64 1.72
C VAL A 109 7.30 -2.34 0.28
N GLU A 110 8.23 -2.17 -0.66
CA GLU A 110 7.91 -2.00 -2.09
C GLU A 110 7.30 -3.28 -2.70
N ALA A 111 7.78 -4.46 -2.31
CA ALA A 111 7.14 -5.74 -2.65
C ALA A 111 5.69 -5.86 -2.16
N HIS A 112 5.34 -5.10 -1.12
CA HIS A 112 3.98 -4.98 -0.60
C HIS A 112 3.26 -3.72 -1.10
N GLY A 113 3.74 -3.11 -2.18
CA GLY A 113 3.09 -1.96 -2.83
C GLY A 113 3.11 -0.68 -2.01
N LEU A 114 4.08 -0.53 -1.11
CA LEU A 114 4.37 0.73 -0.40
C LEU A 114 5.61 1.37 -0.98
N THR A 115 5.52 2.65 -1.33
CA THR A 115 6.70 3.44 -1.67
C THR A 115 7.53 3.72 -0.41
N ARG A 116 8.83 3.98 -0.57
CA ARG A 116 9.70 4.45 0.52
C ARG A 116 9.11 5.63 1.31
N ALA A 117 8.59 6.64 0.61
CA ALA A 117 8.00 7.82 1.25
C ALA A 117 6.77 7.47 2.11
N GLN A 118 5.94 6.53 1.65
CA GLN A 118 4.80 6.03 2.44
C GLN A 118 5.26 5.22 3.65
N ALA A 119 6.26 4.35 3.48
CA ALA A 119 6.82 3.57 4.58
C ALA A 119 7.46 4.47 5.65
N ASP A 120 8.17 5.53 5.26
CA ASP A 120 8.75 6.51 6.17
C ASP A 120 7.69 7.28 6.97
N LEU A 121 6.61 7.70 6.31
CA LEU A 121 5.51 8.39 6.97
C LEU A 121 4.78 7.48 7.96
N LEU A 122 4.51 6.23 7.57
CA LEU A 122 3.90 5.23 8.44
C LEU A 122 4.81 4.86 9.62
N ARG A 123 6.12 4.71 9.38
CA ARG A 123 7.11 4.50 10.45
C ARG A 123 7.03 5.63 11.47
N ALA A 124 7.14 6.88 11.03
CA ALA A 124 7.11 8.04 11.92
C ALA A 124 5.80 8.13 12.71
N GLU A 125 4.66 7.81 12.09
CA GLU A 125 3.37 7.75 12.78
C GLU A 125 3.34 6.66 13.87
N MET A 126 3.83 5.47 13.55
CA MET A 126 3.83 4.32 14.46
C MET A 126 4.85 4.49 15.60
N GLU A 127 6.01 5.10 15.34
CA GLU A 127 6.98 5.51 16.37
C GLU A 127 6.35 6.52 17.33
N GLY A 128 5.61 7.52 16.81
CA GLY A 128 4.88 8.49 17.63
C GLY A 128 3.79 7.88 18.51
N ARG A 129 3.33 6.67 18.19
CA ARG A 129 2.35 5.88 18.96
C ARG A 129 3.00 4.84 19.87
N GLY A 130 4.33 4.70 19.85
CA GLY A 130 5.05 3.68 20.61
C GLY A 130 4.84 2.25 20.10
N GLU A 131 4.44 2.09 18.85
CA GLU A 131 4.24 0.78 18.21
C GLU A 131 5.54 0.24 17.61
N LEU A 132 6.47 1.14 17.29
CA LEU A 132 7.80 0.83 16.78
C LEU A 132 8.85 1.39 17.72
N VAL A 133 9.96 0.66 17.82
CA VAL A 133 11.13 1.02 18.60
C VAL A 133 12.34 0.88 17.69
N ALA A 134 13.18 1.92 17.67
CA ALA A 134 14.49 1.81 17.03
C ALA A 134 15.35 0.81 17.84
N GLY A 135 16.07 -0.06 17.14
CA GLY A 135 17.08 -0.92 17.75
C GLY A 135 18.21 -0.09 18.35
N ASP A 136 18.99 -0.71 19.24
CA ASP A 136 20.13 -0.07 19.91
C ASP A 136 21.21 0.43 18.93
N ASP A 137 21.21 -0.11 17.70
CA ASP A 137 22.10 0.25 16.59
C ASP A 137 21.60 1.46 15.77
N GLY A 138 20.37 1.93 15.98
CA GLY A 138 19.71 2.97 15.18
C GLY A 138 19.47 2.59 13.70
N ALA A 139 19.82 1.37 13.30
CA ALA A 139 19.73 0.86 11.93
C ALA A 139 18.66 -0.24 11.79
N THR A 140 18.17 -0.74 12.91
CA THR A 140 17.12 -1.76 12.98
C THR A 140 15.81 -1.13 13.44
N LEU A 141 14.71 -1.49 12.79
CA LEU A 141 13.36 -1.13 13.21
C LEU A 141 12.68 -2.35 13.81
N ARG A 142 12.15 -2.24 15.04
CA ARG A 142 11.51 -3.35 15.76
C ARG A 142 10.08 -3.00 16.14
N LEU A 143 9.15 -3.93 15.93
CA LEU A 143 7.81 -3.85 16.50
C LEU A 143 7.85 -4.07 18.01
N ALA A 144 7.09 -3.26 18.76
CA ALA A 144 6.88 -3.55 20.17
C ALA A 144 6.24 -4.95 20.34
N ALA A 145 6.60 -5.62 21.44
CA ALA A 145 6.30 -7.05 21.63
C ALA A 145 4.79 -7.36 21.56
N ALA A 146 3.95 -6.42 22.00
CA ALA A 146 2.51 -6.54 21.97
C ALA A 146 1.93 -6.61 20.55
N GLN A 147 2.58 -5.99 19.56
CA GLN A 147 2.13 -5.97 18.16
C GLN A 147 2.80 -7.06 17.31
N CYS A 148 3.89 -7.68 17.77
CA CYS A 148 4.67 -8.62 16.97
C CYS A 148 3.92 -9.93 16.66
N ALA A 149 3.11 -10.44 17.59
CA ALA A 149 2.31 -11.64 17.35
C ALA A 149 1.27 -11.43 16.24
N ASP A 150 0.53 -10.32 16.30
CA ASP A 150 -0.46 -9.94 15.29
C ASP A 150 0.20 -9.65 13.93
N ALA A 151 1.36 -9.01 13.94
CA ALA A 151 2.14 -8.74 12.74
C ALA A 151 2.59 -10.01 12.01
N ARG A 152 2.96 -11.08 12.74
CA ARG A 152 3.29 -12.38 12.12
C ARG A 152 2.07 -13.04 11.48
N GLN A 153 0.90 -12.93 12.11
CA GLN A 153 -0.34 -13.42 11.51
C GLN A 153 -0.71 -12.63 10.24
N LEU A 154 -0.49 -11.30 10.26
CA LEU A 154 -0.62 -10.46 9.07
C LEU A 154 0.37 -10.85 7.98
N ALA A 155 1.63 -11.14 8.33
CA ALA A 155 2.65 -11.58 7.39
C ALA A 155 2.28 -12.88 6.65
N ALA A 156 1.56 -13.78 7.33
CA ALA A 156 1.07 -15.02 6.73
C ALA A 156 -0.17 -14.83 5.83
N SER A 157 -0.92 -13.74 6.00
CA SER A 157 -2.16 -13.47 5.24
C SER A 157 -1.98 -12.44 4.12
N ILE A 158 -0.92 -11.63 4.17
CA ILE A 158 -0.61 -10.60 3.20
C ILE A 158 0.59 -11.07 2.38
N THR A 159 0.32 -11.62 1.21
CA THR A 159 1.35 -12.04 0.27
C THR A 159 1.78 -10.84 -0.58
N PRO A 160 3.09 -10.60 -0.76
CA PRO A 160 3.57 -9.56 -1.67
C PRO A 160 3.08 -9.83 -3.09
N HIS A 161 2.91 -8.77 -3.89
CA HIS A 161 2.58 -8.94 -5.30
C HIS A 161 3.85 -9.45 -6.02
N PRO A 162 3.91 -10.71 -6.50
CA PRO A 162 5.18 -11.32 -6.90
C PRO A 162 5.91 -10.51 -7.98
N GLU A 163 5.16 -9.98 -8.94
CA GLU A 163 5.70 -9.16 -10.03
C GLU A 163 6.29 -7.84 -9.55
N GLN A 164 5.57 -7.09 -8.72
CA GLN A 164 6.04 -5.82 -8.19
C GLN A 164 7.24 -6.01 -7.26
N ALA A 165 7.21 -7.08 -6.47
CA ALA A 165 8.29 -7.48 -5.58
C ALA A 165 9.57 -7.82 -6.34
N PHE A 166 9.44 -8.58 -7.42
CA PHE A 166 10.56 -8.89 -8.30
C PHE A 166 11.10 -7.67 -9.03
N LEU A 167 10.23 -6.80 -9.56
CA LEU A 167 10.66 -5.58 -10.27
C LEU A 167 11.42 -4.61 -9.36
N ALA A 168 10.96 -4.40 -8.12
CA ALA A 168 11.67 -3.59 -7.13
C ALA A 168 13.05 -4.18 -6.79
N PHE A 169 13.11 -5.51 -6.66
CA PHE A 169 14.36 -6.24 -6.40
C PHE A 169 15.35 -6.17 -7.57
N ILE A 170 14.92 -6.41 -8.80
CA ILE A 170 15.83 -6.38 -9.96
C ILE A 170 16.25 -4.95 -10.30
N ALA A 171 15.41 -3.94 -10.03
CA ALA A 171 15.78 -2.53 -10.16
C ALA A 171 16.92 -2.15 -9.21
N SER A 172 16.94 -2.66 -7.97
CA SER A 172 18.08 -2.44 -7.05
C SER A 172 19.37 -3.11 -7.50
N HIS A 173 19.28 -4.09 -8.40
CA HIS A 173 20.40 -4.78 -9.04
C HIS A 173 20.73 -4.22 -10.45
N GLY A 174 20.23 -3.03 -10.78
CA GLY A 174 20.50 -2.39 -12.07
C GLY A 174 19.82 -3.08 -13.24
N CYS A 175 18.63 -3.64 -13.02
CA CYS A 175 17.77 -4.27 -14.03
C CYS A 175 18.39 -5.51 -14.69
N ARG A 176 19.43 -6.07 -14.08
CA ARG A 176 20.16 -7.22 -14.59
C ARG A 176 20.54 -8.16 -13.46
N MET A 177 20.40 -9.46 -13.72
CA MET A 177 20.79 -10.50 -12.78
C MET A 177 21.40 -11.71 -13.49
N GLY A 178 22.49 -12.24 -12.96
CA GLY A 178 23.06 -13.49 -13.44
C GLY A 178 22.24 -14.69 -12.94
N ARG A 179 22.04 -15.71 -13.79
CA ARG A 179 21.28 -16.92 -13.44
C ARG A 179 21.85 -17.67 -12.23
N ARG A 180 23.17 -17.60 -12.02
CA ARG A 180 23.86 -18.30 -10.94
C ARG A 180 23.52 -17.78 -9.54
N ASP A 181 23.27 -16.49 -9.42
CA ASP A 181 23.05 -15.81 -8.14
C ASP A 181 21.55 -15.59 -7.85
N HIS A 182 20.70 -15.94 -8.81
CA HIS A 182 19.27 -15.64 -8.82
C HIS A 182 18.53 -16.15 -7.57
N ASP A 183 18.45 -17.46 -7.38
CA ASP A 183 17.61 -18.05 -6.32
C ASP A 183 18.07 -17.63 -4.92
N GLY A 184 19.39 -17.52 -4.72
CA GLY A 184 19.99 -17.06 -3.47
C GLY A 184 19.64 -15.60 -3.18
N ALA A 185 19.85 -14.71 -4.14
CA ALA A 185 19.57 -13.29 -3.96
C ALA A 185 18.07 -13.00 -3.82
N VAL A 186 17.22 -13.73 -4.55
CA VAL A 186 15.75 -13.65 -4.46
C VAL A 186 15.29 -14.09 -3.07
N ALA A 187 15.78 -15.23 -2.56
CA ALA A 187 15.46 -15.69 -1.22
C ALA A 187 15.96 -14.74 -0.12
N GLU A 188 17.17 -14.19 -0.27
CA GLU A 188 17.72 -13.19 0.67
C GLU A 188 16.93 -11.88 0.68
N ALA A 189 16.34 -11.50 -0.46
CA ALA A 189 15.41 -10.38 -0.57
C ALA A 189 14.04 -10.67 0.08
N GLY A 190 13.81 -11.91 0.54
CA GLY A 190 12.54 -12.34 1.13
C GLY A 190 11.46 -12.61 0.09
N LEU A 191 11.85 -12.84 -1.16
CA LEU A 191 10.97 -13.26 -2.24
C LEU A 191 10.93 -14.79 -2.32
N ASP A 192 9.81 -15.33 -2.78
CA ASP A 192 9.68 -16.76 -3.08
C ASP A 192 10.30 -17.05 -4.45
N PRO A 193 11.35 -17.89 -4.55
CA PRO A 193 11.98 -18.24 -5.82
C PRO A 193 11.00 -18.82 -6.84
N ALA A 194 10.08 -19.69 -6.42
CA ALA A 194 9.15 -20.33 -7.34
C ALA A 194 8.12 -19.32 -7.91
N ALA A 195 7.63 -18.42 -7.06
CA ALA A 195 6.74 -17.34 -7.52
C ALA A 195 7.48 -16.35 -8.43
N THR A 196 8.77 -16.13 -8.17
CA THR A 196 9.64 -15.24 -8.94
C THR A 196 9.92 -15.80 -10.34
N ASP A 197 10.16 -17.10 -10.47
CA ASP A 197 10.35 -17.74 -11.78
C ASP A 197 9.12 -17.56 -12.68
N ILE A 198 7.91 -17.72 -12.13
CA ILE A 198 6.65 -17.50 -12.87
C ILE A 198 6.55 -16.06 -13.38
N VAL A 199 6.98 -15.08 -12.57
CA VAL A 199 7.02 -13.67 -12.97
C VAL A 199 8.02 -13.47 -14.11
N ILE A 200 9.22 -14.04 -14.00
CA ILE A 200 10.26 -13.89 -15.01
C ILE A 200 9.82 -14.49 -16.34
N GLU A 201 9.25 -15.69 -16.31
CA GLU A 201 8.68 -16.32 -17.50
C GLU A 201 7.61 -15.44 -18.15
N LYS A 202 6.73 -14.83 -17.34
CA LYS A 202 5.75 -13.86 -17.82
C LYS A 202 6.42 -12.66 -18.48
N LEU A 203 7.38 -12.00 -17.82
CA LEU A 203 8.08 -10.82 -18.35
C LEU A 203 8.79 -11.13 -19.68
N VAL A 204 9.45 -12.29 -19.77
CA VAL A 204 10.10 -12.75 -20.99
C VAL A 204 9.07 -13.01 -22.10
N SER A 205 7.97 -13.69 -21.79
CA SER A 205 6.90 -13.96 -22.76
C SER A 205 6.24 -12.68 -23.30
N GLN A 206 6.22 -11.61 -22.50
CA GLN A 206 5.67 -10.31 -22.85
C GLN A 206 6.69 -9.40 -23.56
N GLY A 207 7.92 -9.86 -23.77
CA GLY A 207 9.00 -9.07 -24.36
C GLY A 207 9.48 -7.93 -23.47
N GLN A 208 9.25 -8.01 -22.16
CA GLN A 208 9.67 -7.02 -21.17
C GLN A 208 11.03 -7.37 -20.54
N ALA A 209 11.45 -8.61 -20.69
CA ALA A 209 12.76 -9.10 -20.27
C ALA A 209 13.33 -10.10 -21.30
N ILE A 210 14.65 -10.30 -21.26
CA ILE A 210 15.34 -11.29 -22.07
C ILE A 210 16.42 -12.00 -21.27
N TYR A 211 16.73 -13.24 -21.66
CA TYR A 211 17.98 -13.89 -21.28
C TYR A 211 19.05 -13.54 -22.31
N TYR A 212 20.20 -13.04 -21.85
CA TYR A 212 21.30 -12.59 -22.70
C TYR A 212 22.63 -13.22 -22.30
N GLY A 213 23.39 -13.62 -23.33
CA GLY A 213 24.77 -14.10 -23.18
C GLY A 213 24.88 -15.57 -22.74
N PRO A 214 26.12 -16.08 -22.64
CA PRO A 214 26.39 -17.48 -22.30
C PRO A 214 26.04 -17.83 -20.84
N ASP A 215 25.98 -16.82 -19.97
CA ASP A 215 25.62 -16.98 -18.55
C ASP A 215 24.11 -16.86 -18.31
N GLU A 216 23.32 -16.74 -19.38
CA GLU A 216 21.86 -16.56 -19.34
C GLU A 216 21.46 -15.46 -18.35
N SER A 217 22.14 -14.31 -18.43
CA SER A 217 21.80 -13.17 -17.58
C SER A 217 20.40 -12.68 -17.93
N LEU A 218 19.53 -12.58 -16.94
CA LEU A 218 18.25 -11.94 -17.10
C LEU A 218 18.47 -10.43 -17.18
N ILE A 219 17.89 -9.79 -18.20
CA ILE A 219 17.87 -8.34 -18.38
C ILE A 219 16.41 -7.92 -18.51
N VAL A 220 15.94 -7.05 -17.63
CA VAL A 220 14.64 -6.38 -17.75
C VAL A 220 14.86 -5.05 -18.44
N PHE A 221 14.07 -4.73 -19.48
CA PHE A 221 14.23 -3.47 -20.20
C PHE A 221 13.92 -2.28 -19.28
N GLU A 222 14.67 -1.19 -19.41
CA GLU A 222 14.62 -0.04 -18.49
C GLU A 222 13.21 0.55 -18.34
N GLU A 223 12.43 0.57 -19.42
CA GLU A 223 11.04 1.06 -19.41
C GLU A 223 10.10 0.26 -18.50
N HIS A 224 10.47 -0.99 -18.19
CA HIS A 224 9.71 -1.96 -17.40
C HIS A 224 10.36 -2.26 -16.04
N CYS A 225 11.56 -1.74 -15.78
CA CYS A 225 12.31 -1.96 -14.55
C CYS A 225 12.06 -0.85 -13.51
N LYS A 226 10.84 -0.81 -12.94
CA LYS A 226 10.41 0.21 -11.97
C LYS A 226 9.24 -0.24 -11.12
#